data_AF-A0A7S1KAD6-F1
#
_entry.id   AF-A0A7S1KAD6-F1
#
_cell.length_a   1.000
_cell.length_b   1.000
_cell.length_c   1.000
_cell.angle_alpha   90.00
_cell.angle_beta   90.00
_cell.angle_gamma   90.00
#
_symmetry.space_group_name_H-M   'P 1'
#
loop_
_entity.id
_entity.type
_entity.pdbx_description
1 polymer ?
#
loop_
_entity_poly.entity_id
_entity_poly.type
_entity_poly.pdbx_seq_one_letter_code
_entity_poly.pdbx_strand_id
1 'polypeptide(L)'
;TNFELGRRKQRAHVVEGLLKALAQIDDVIDVVRQAKDANQAREALQGSPFDLSEEQAEALLRLTLARLTALEEEKLKTELEELRARISELEALMREDSKVYHLMETELKELKRKYGGQRRAGNIHQ
;
A
#
# COMPACT_ATOMS: atom_id res chain seq x y z
N THR A 1 8.89 6.49 -6.21
CA THR A 1 8.90 5.14 -5.62
C THR A 1 8.07 5.05 -4.34
N ASN A 2 8.39 5.74 -3.24
CA ASN A 2 7.61 5.67 -1.98
C ASN A 2 6.12 6.02 -2.11
N PHE A 3 5.81 7.15 -2.77
CA PHE A 3 4.42 7.58 -2.99
C PHE A 3 3.62 6.56 -3.81
N GLU A 4 4.27 6.02 -4.84
CA GLU A 4 3.69 5.04 -5.74
C GLU A 4 3.44 3.69 -5.04
N LEU A 5 4.37 3.24 -4.19
CA LEU A 5 4.22 2.06 -3.33
C LEU A 5 3.05 2.23 -2.36
N GLY A 6 2.97 3.38 -1.69
CA GLY A 6 1.88 3.71 -0.77
C GLY A 6 0.50 3.63 -1.43
N ARG A 7 0.33 4.24 -2.61
CA ARG A 7 -0.93 4.18 -3.36
C ARG A 7 -1.32 2.74 -3.75
N ARG A 8 -0.35 1.92 -4.17
CA ARG A 8 -0.64 0.52 -4.51
C ARG A 8 -1.03 -0.30 -3.29
N LYS A 9 -0.37 -0.11 -2.15
CA LYS A 9 -0.74 -0.78 -0.90
C LYS A 9 -2.14 -0.41 -0.46
N GLN A 10 -2.51 0.87 -0.53
CA GLN A 10 -3.86 1.31 -0.20
C GLN A 10 -4.90 0.69 -1.14
N ARG A 11 -4.63 0.67 -2.46
CA ARG A 11 -5.53 0.01 -3.42
C ARG A 11 -5.66 -1.49 -3.16
N ALA A 12 -4.56 -2.17 -2.91
CA ALA A 12 -4.55 -3.61 -2.60
C ALA A 12 -5.36 -3.91 -1.34
N HIS A 13 -5.20 -3.09 -0.29
CA HIS A 13 -5.98 -3.18 0.94
C HIS A 13 -7.48 -3.09 0.66
N VAL A 14 -7.92 -2.09 -0.12
CA VAL A 14 -9.33 -1.95 -0.49
C VAL A 14 -9.85 -3.16 -1.26
N VAL A 15 -9.14 -3.59 -2.31
CA VAL A 15 -9.55 -4.73 -3.15
C VAL A 15 -9.62 -6.03 -2.34
N GLU A 16 -8.68 -6.25 -1.41
CA GLU A 16 -8.70 -7.42 -0.53
C GLU A 16 -9.93 -7.43 0.40
N GLY A 17 -10.30 -6.27 0.96
CA GLY A 17 -11.52 -6.14 1.76
C GLY A 17 -12.78 -6.42 0.96
N LEU A 18 -12.87 -5.89 -0.27
CA LEU A 18 -14.00 -6.15 -1.16
C LEU A 18 -14.14 -7.63 -1.47
N LEU A 19 -13.05 -8.33 -1.82
CA LEU A 19 -13.10 -9.77 -2.11
C LEU A 19 -13.54 -10.60 -0.89
N LYS A 20 -13.06 -10.24 0.31
CA LYS A 20 -13.49 -10.91 1.56
C LYS A 20 -14.97 -10.68 1.85
N ALA A 21 -15.48 -9.47 1.61
CA ALA A 21 -16.89 -9.15 1.80
C ALA A 21 -17.78 -9.84 0.75
N LEU A 22 -17.35 -9.89 -0.51
CA LEU A 22 -18.07 -10.56 -1.60
C LEU A 22 -18.22 -12.07 -1.38
N ALA A 23 -17.24 -12.71 -0.71
CA ALA A 23 -17.32 -14.13 -0.37
C ALA A 23 -18.45 -14.47 0.63
N GLN A 24 -18.98 -13.47 1.32
CA GLN A 24 -20.06 -13.55 2.32
C GLN A 24 -21.12 -12.48 2.02
N ILE A 25 -21.44 -12.32 0.71
CA ILE A 25 -22.29 -11.22 0.22
C ILE A 25 -23.72 -11.26 0.78
N ASP A 26 -24.25 -12.44 1.07
CA ASP A 26 -25.61 -12.56 1.64
C ASP A 26 -25.67 -11.92 3.04
N ASP A 27 -24.70 -12.22 3.91
CA ASP A 27 -24.58 -11.63 5.25
C ASP A 27 -24.37 -10.10 5.18
N VAL A 28 -23.54 -9.66 4.22
CA VAL A 28 -23.31 -8.23 3.96
C VAL A 28 -24.61 -7.54 3.56
N ILE A 29 -25.40 -8.14 2.65
CA ILE A 29 -26.67 -7.58 2.20
C ILE A 29 -27.65 -7.48 3.39
N ASP A 30 -27.73 -8.51 4.22
CA ASP A 30 -28.63 -8.52 5.37
C ASP A 30 -28.27 -7.43 6.38
N VAL A 31 -26.99 -7.26 6.70
CA VAL A 31 -26.50 -6.22 7.60
C VAL A 31 -26.79 -4.82 7.05
N VAL A 32 -26.55 -4.59 5.75
CA VAL A 32 -26.83 -3.31 5.10
C VAL A 32 -28.33 -3.02 5.06
N ARG A 33 -29.20 -4.02 4.86
CA ARG A 33 -30.66 -3.84 4.85
C ARG A 33 -31.24 -3.56 6.24
N GLN A 34 -30.59 -4.04 7.31
CA GLN A 34 -31.00 -3.78 8.69
C GLN A 34 -30.57 -2.39 9.19
N ALA A 35 -29.58 -1.78 8.54
CA ALA A 35 -29.14 -0.43 8.86
C ALA A 35 -30.18 0.63 8.46
N LYS A 36 -30.36 1.64 9.30
CA LYS A 36 -31.26 2.78 9.09
C LYS A 36 -30.73 3.76 8.07
N ASP A 37 -29.40 3.88 7.97
CA ASP A 37 -28.70 4.78 7.07
C ASP A 37 -27.31 4.25 6.70
N ALA A 38 -26.64 4.95 5.79
CA ALA A 38 -25.32 4.57 5.29
C ALA A 38 -24.23 4.61 6.38
N ASN A 39 -24.34 5.50 7.37
CA ASN A 39 -23.35 5.59 8.44
C ASN A 39 -23.46 4.35 9.34
N GLN A 40 -24.68 3.96 9.71
CA GLN A 40 -24.91 2.76 10.49
C GLN A 40 -24.48 1.50 9.73
N ALA A 41 -24.75 1.41 8.43
CA ALA A 41 -24.29 0.28 7.62
C ALA A 41 -22.75 0.21 7.60
N ARG A 42 -22.08 1.36 7.44
CA ARG A 42 -20.62 1.46 7.44
C ARG A 42 -20.02 1.06 8.78
N GLU A 43 -20.61 1.47 9.90
CA GLU A 43 -20.16 1.07 11.25
C GLU A 43 -20.34 -0.44 11.47
N ALA A 44 -21.45 -1.02 11.03
CA ALA A 44 -21.69 -2.46 11.13
C ALA A 44 -20.68 -3.28 10.31
N LEU A 45 -20.36 -2.82 9.10
CA LEU A 45 -19.36 -3.45 8.23
C LEU A 45 -17.92 -3.33 8.76
N GLN A 46 -17.63 -2.35 9.60
CA GLN A 46 -16.34 -2.23 10.29
C GLN A 46 -16.22 -3.15 11.49
N GLY A 47 -17.35 -3.65 12.02
CA GLY A 47 -17.37 -4.59 13.14
C GLY A 47 -17.21 -6.05 12.72
N SER A 48 -17.10 -6.92 13.73
CA SER A 48 -17.17 -8.36 13.55
C SER A 48 -18.52 -8.76 12.93
N PRO A 49 -18.55 -9.70 11.96
CA PRO A 49 -17.46 -10.57 11.53
C PRO A 49 -16.61 -10.04 10.36
N PHE A 50 -16.87 -8.83 9.85
CA PHE A 50 -16.28 -8.36 8.59
C PHE A 50 -14.96 -7.61 8.78
N ASP A 51 -14.78 -6.91 9.91
CA ASP A 51 -13.57 -6.20 10.32
C ASP A 51 -12.97 -5.31 9.20
N LEU A 52 -13.84 -4.68 8.40
CA LEU A 52 -13.41 -3.82 7.30
C LEU A 52 -12.88 -2.48 7.85
N SER A 53 -11.92 -1.88 7.16
CA SER A 53 -11.55 -0.49 7.39
C SER A 53 -12.64 0.46 6.88
N GLU A 54 -12.65 1.70 7.35
CA GLU A 54 -13.59 2.73 6.87
C GLU A 54 -13.59 2.84 5.34
N GLU A 55 -12.40 2.93 4.72
CA GLU A 55 -12.27 2.99 3.26
C GLU A 55 -12.83 1.74 2.53
N GLN A 56 -12.69 0.55 3.13
CA GLN A 56 -13.21 -0.70 2.57
C GLN A 56 -14.74 -0.74 2.68
N ALA A 57 -15.29 -0.39 3.85
CA ALA A 57 -16.73 -0.35 4.08
C ALA A 57 -17.40 0.67 3.15
N GLU A 58 -16.81 1.85 2.97
CA GLU A 58 -17.33 2.83 2.03
C GLU A 58 -17.22 2.38 0.57
N ALA A 59 -16.14 1.69 0.19
CA ALA A 59 -16.01 1.12 -1.15
C ALA A 59 -17.07 0.04 -1.39
N LEU A 60 -17.38 -0.77 -0.38
CA LEU A 60 -18.39 -1.83 -0.44
C LEU A 60 -19.80 -1.25 -0.64
N LEU A 61 -20.16 -0.22 0.14
CA LEU A 61 -21.45 0.46 0.01
C LEU A 61 -21.65 1.16 -1.34
N ARG A 62 -20.56 1.43 -2.08
CA ARG A 62 -20.58 2.03 -3.42
C ARG A 62 -20.66 0.99 -4.54
N LEU A 63 -20.62 -0.31 -4.25
CA LEU A 63 -20.77 -1.35 -5.27
C LEU A 63 -22.18 -1.34 -5.87
N THR A 64 -22.25 -1.76 -7.13
CA THR A 64 -23.51 -2.01 -7.84
C THR A 64 -23.71 -3.50 -8.03
N LEU A 65 -24.97 -3.94 -8.18
CA LEU A 65 -25.28 -5.37 -8.40
C LEU A 65 -24.52 -5.99 -9.59
N ALA A 66 -24.19 -5.20 -10.62
CA ALA A 66 -23.40 -5.66 -11.75
C ALA A 66 -21.98 -6.13 -11.37
N ARG A 67 -21.40 -5.56 -10.30
CA ARG A 67 -20.07 -5.92 -9.78
C ARG A 67 -20.05 -7.27 -9.05
N LEU A 68 -21.22 -7.86 -8.79
CA LEU A 68 -21.35 -9.18 -8.15
C LEU A 68 -21.26 -10.34 -9.15
N THR A 69 -21.13 -10.05 -10.46
CA THR A 69 -20.98 -11.11 -11.46
C THR A 69 -19.62 -11.80 -11.32
N ALA A 70 -19.56 -13.09 -11.63
CA ALA A 70 -18.32 -13.87 -11.54
C ALA A 70 -17.15 -13.25 -12.32
N LEU A 71 -17.44 -12.66 -13.48
CA LEU A 71 -16.44 -11.96 -14.30
C LEU A 71 -15.86 -10.72 -13.60
N GLU A 72 -16.70 -9.95 -12.90
CA GLU A 72 -16.23 -8.77 -12.17
C GLU A 72 -15.46 -9.14 -10.91
N GLU A 73 -15.84 -10.23 -10.24
CA GLU A 73 -15.08 -10.78 -9.11
C GLU A 73 -13.71 -11.30 -9.57
N GLU A 74 -13.64 -11.98 -10.71
CA GLU A 74 -12.38 -12.44 -11.30
C GLU A 74 -11.45 -11.26 -11.62
N LYS A 75 -11.98 -10.17 -12.20
CA LYS A 75 -11.19 -8.96 -12.43
C LYS A 75 -10.60 -8.38 -11.15
N LEU A 76 -11.35 -8.39 -10.04
CA LEU A 76 -10.84 -7.92 -8.75
C LEU A 76 -9.72 -8.84 -8.21
N LYS A 77 -9.84 -10.16 -8.40
CA LYS A 77 -8.77 -11.12 -8.06
C LYS A 77 -7.51 -10.85 -8.86
N THR A 78 -7.63 -10.71 -10.18
CA THR A 78 -6.51 -10.37 -11.07
C THR A 78 -5.88 -9.03 -10.69
N GLU A 79 -6.69 -8.00 -10.43
CA GLU A 79 -6.19 -6.70 -9.97
C GLU A 79 -5.37 -6.83 -8.67
N LEU A 80 -5.84 -7.63 -7.71
CA LEU A 80 -5.12 -7.84 -6.45
C LEU A 80 -3.78 -8.56 -6.68
N GLU A 81 -3.74 -9.56 -7.56
CA GLU A 81 -2.52 -10.28 -7.91
C GLU A 81 -1.48 -9.35 -8.56
N GLU A 82 -1.91 -8.54 -9.54
CA GLU A 82 -1.06 -7.55 -10.20
C GLU A 82 -0.53 -6.50 -9.22
N LEU A 83 -1.39 -6.01 -8.31
CA LEU A 83 -1.00 -5.07 -7.28
C LEU A 83 0.06 -5.67 -6.35
N ARG A 84 -0.13 -6.92 -5.91
CA ARG A 84 0.82 -7.63 -5.03
C ARG A 84 2.17 -7.83 -5.74
N ALA A 85 2.15 -8.28 -7.00
CA ALA A 85 3.37 -8.43 -7.79
C ALA A 85 4.13 -7.11 -7.91
N ARG A 86 3.42 -6.01 -8.23
CA ARG A 86 4.04 -4.70 -8.39
C ARG A 86 4.52 -4.09 -7.07
N ILE A 87 3.80 -4.31 -5.97
CA ILE A 87 4.25 -3.92 -4.62
C ILE A 87 5.56 -4.63 -4.29
N SER A 88 5.64 -5.94 -4.50
CA SER A 88 6.86 -6.73 -4.25
C SER A 88 8.04 -6.24 -5.08
N GLU A 89 7.82 -5.95 -6.36
CA GLU A 89 8.85 -5.40 -7.25
C GLU A 89 9.37 -4.04 -6.76
N LEU A 90 8.45 -3.12 -6.41
CA LEU A 90 8.82 -1.80 -5.89
C LEU A 90 9.58 -1.88 -4.56
N GLU A 91 9.17 -2.78 -3.66
CA GLU A 91 9.87 -3.01 -2.39
C GLU A 91 11.26 -3.62 -2.57
N ALA A 92 11.47 -4.44 -3.60
CA ALA A 92 12.76 -5.00 -3.95
C ALA A 92 13.69 -3.90 -4.50
N LEU A 93 13.21 -3.12 -5.48
CA LEU A 93 13.95 -2.01 -6.07
C LEU A 93 14.43 -1.01 -5.00
N MET A 94 13.53 -0.64 -4.10
CA MET A 94 13.85 0.29 -3.02
C MET A 94 14.88 -0.22 -2.02
N ARG A 95 14.91 -1.54 -1.76
CA ARG A 95 15.93 -2.17 -0.92
C ARG A 95 17.30 -2.16 -1.61
N GLU A 96 17.33 -2.35 -2.92
CA GLU A 96 18.55 -2.32 -3.71
C GLU A 96 19.12 -0.90 -3.79
N ASP A 97 18.29 0.10 -4.09
CA ASP A 97 18.68 1.52 -4.09
C ASP A 97 19.31 1.95 -2.76
N SER A 98 18.73 1.53 -1.64
CA SER A 98 19.25 1.84 -0.31
C SER A 98 20.63 1.19 -0.06
N LYS A 99 20.85 -0.03 -0.54
CA LYS A 99 22.15 -0.71 -0.43
C LYS A 99 23.21 0.00 -1.27
N VAL A 100 22.87 0.36 -2.51
CA VAL A 100 23.77 1.09 -3.42
C VAL A 100 24.14 2.44 -2.80
N TYR A 101 23.16 3.17 -2.27
CA TYR A 101 23.40 4.45 -1.59
C TYR A 101 24.36 4.31 -0.40
N HIS A 102 24.15 3.32 0.47
CA HIS A 102 25.04 3.08 1.61
C HIS A 102 26.45 2.65 1.19
N LEU A 103 26.58 1.86 0.13
CA LEU A 103 27.89 1.50 -0.42
C LEU A 103 28.62 2.75 -0.91
N MET A 104 27.98 3.58 -1.73
CA MET A 104 28.55 4.84 -2.22
C MET A 104 28.93 5.79 -1.07
N GLU A 105 28.09 5.89 -0.04
CA GLU A 105 28.38 6.73 1.14
C GLU A 105 29.62 6.22 1.90
N THR A 106 29.76 4.90 2.01
CA THR A 106 30.92 4.26 2.65
C THR A 106 32.18 4.52 1.85
N GLU A 107 32.15 4.32 0.52
CA GLU A 107 33.27 4.61 -0.38
C GLU A 107 33.69 6.08 -0.32
N LEU A 108 32.74 7.02 -0.32
CA LEU A 108 33.02 8.45 -0.19
C LEU A 108 33.65 8.79 1.17
N LYS A 109 33.18 8.18 2.26
CA LYS A 109 33.76 8.34 3.60
C LYS A 109 35.18 7.78 3.66
N GLU A 110 35.43 6.64 3.04
CA GLU A 110 36.77 6.04 2.94
C GLU A 110 37.71 6.91 2.10
N LEU A 111 37.25 7.43 0.95
CA LEU A 111 38.01 8.36 0.12
C LEU A 111 38.35 9.64 0.92
N LYS A 112 37.39 10.18 1.66
CA LYS A 112 37.62 11.33 2.55
C LYS A 112 38.63 11.02 3.67
N ARG A 113 38.64 9.81 4.23
CA ARG A 113 39.66 9.41 5.22
C ARG A 113 41.05 9.26 4.58
N LYS A 114 41.11 8.67 3.39
CA LYS A 114 42.35 8.39 2.66
C LYS A 114 43.01 9.66 2.09
N TYR A 115 42.21 10.67 1.71
CA TYR A 115 42.68 11.90 1.07
C TYR A 115 42.38 13.18 1.87
N GLY A 116 41.72 13.11 3.02
CA GLY A 116 41.41 14.26 3.89
C GLY A 116 42.57 14.74 4.76
N GLY A 117 43.75 14.13 4.64
CA GLY A 117 44.98 14.56 5.28
C GLY A 117 45.68 15.68 4.51
N GLN A 118 45.97 16.77 5.20
CA GLN A 118 46.64 18.02 4.77
C GLN A 118 45.79 19.00 3.94
N ARG A 119 44.97 19.79 4.65
CA ARG A 119 44.90 21.22 4.29
C ARG A 119 46.32 21.79 4.44
N ARG A 120 47.00 22.06 3.32
CA ARG A 120 48.13 23.00 3.30
C ARG A 120 47.56 24.41 3.52
N ALA A 121 47.16 24.71 4.75
CA ALA A 121 46.93 26.09 5.16
C ALA A 121 48.32 26.70 5.40
N GLY A 122 48.96 27.10 4.30
CA GLY A 122 50.08 28.04 4.37
C GLY A 122 49.52 29.36 4.88
N ASN A 123 49.51 29.54 6.20
CA ASN A 123 49.46 30.87 6.79
C ASN A 123 50.75 31.58 6.37
N ILE A 124 50.69 32.28 5.25
CA ILE A 124 51.65 33.31 4.89
C ILE A 124 51.40 34.49 5.83
N HIS A 125 52.11 34.50 6.94
CA HIS A 125 52.45 35.72 7.67
C HIS A 125 53.67 36.33 6.97
N GLN A 126 53.49 37.46 6.29
CA GLN A 126 54.42 38.60 6.26
C GLN A 126 53.64 39.87 5.90
#